data_AF-A0A9D7K4I3-F1
#
_entry.id   AF-A0A9D7K4I3-F1
#
_cell.length_a   1.000
_cell.length_b   1.000
_cell.length_c   1.000
_cell.angle_alpha   90.00
_cell.angle_beta   90.00
_cell.angle_gamma   90.00
#
_symmetry.space_group_name_H-M   'P 1'
#
loop_
_entity.id
_entity.type
_entity.pdbx_description
1 polymer ?
#
loop_
_entity_poly.entity_id
_entity_poly.type
_entity_poly.pdbx_seq_one_letter_code
_entity_poly.pdbx_strand_id
1 'polypeptide(L)'
;MKKHQRPDPTVLLASLLSMMTRFSCLGCPRLAGRIRRNLALLHHYPDKDMPPQLKELAQRLEHEWAQLHLAISDISDSPVAGEKRTDSSIVNEHPITHPASQSLH
;
A
#
# COMPACT_ATOMS: atom_id res chain seq x y z
N MET A 1 -26.36 -22.66 -25.99
CA MET A 1 -25.02 -22.63 -25.36
C MET A 1 -24.69 -21.17 -25.05
N LYS A 2 -24.67 -20.76 -23.77
CA LYS A 2 -24.31 -19.38 -23.40
C LYS A 2 -22.81 -19.21 -23.64
N LYS A 3 -22.41 -18.45 -24.68
CA LYS A 3 -21.02 -18.05 -24.86
C LYS A 3 -20.66 -17.22 -23.63
N HIS A 4 -19.77 -17.72 -22.78
CA HIS A 4 -19.19 -16.92 -21.70
C HIS A 4 -18.37 -15.80 -22.35
N GLN A 5 -19.02 -14.68 -22.61
CA GLN A 5 -18.39 -13.50 -23.19
C GLN A 5 -17.45 -12.94 -22.13
N ARG A 6 -16.14 -13.07 -22.38
CA ARG A 6 -15.13 -12.51 -21.49
C ARG A 6 -15.30 -10.98 -21.47
N PRO A 7 -15.11 -10.32 -20.32
CA PRO A 7 -15.30 -8.88 -20.20
C PRO A 7 -14.25 -8.16 -21.04
N ASP A 8 -14.66 -7.16 -21.82
CA ASP A 8 -13.76 -6.35 -22.64
C ASP A 8 -12.47 -5.99 -21.87
N PRO A 9 -11.27 -6.24 -22.44
CA PRO A 9 -10.01 -6.08 -21.71
C PRO A 9 -9.74 -4.64 -21.29
N THR A 10 -10.26 -3.65 -22.03
CA THR A 10 -10.16 -2.22 -21.67
C THR A 10 -11.02 -1.91 -20.45
N VAL A 11 -12.27 -2.41 -20.44
CA VAL A 11 -13.19 -2.27 -19.30
C VAL A 11 -12.63 -2.94 -18.05
N LEU A 12 -12.03 -4.12 -18.21
CA LEU A 12 -11.38 -4.85 -17.14
C LEU A 12 -10.19 -4.08 -16.57
N LEU A 13 -9.35 -3.50 -17.43
CA LEU A 13 -8.22 -2.68 -17.01
C LEU A 13 -8.68 -1.40 -16.28
N ALA A 14 -9.69 -0.70 -16.81
CA ALA A 14 -10.24 0.48 -16.15
C ALA A 14 -10.80 0.15 -14.75
N SER A 15 -11.50 -0.98 -14.63
CA SER A 15 -12.02 -1.49 -13.36
C SER A 15 -10.88 -1.83 -12.38
N LEU A 16 -9.81 -2.43 -12.90
CA LEU A 16 -8.62 -2.76 -12.12
C LEU A 16 -7.94 -1.50 -11.55
N LEU A 17 -7.71 -0.50 -12.39
CA LEU A 17 -7.12 0.78 -11.97
C LEU A 17 -7.94 1.43 -10.85
N SER A 18 -9.27 1.46 -11.00
CA SER A 18 -10.17 1.98 -9.95
C SER A 18 -10.04 1.20 -8.63
N MET A 19 -9.95 -0.13 -8.69
CA MET A 19 -9.75 -0.95 -7.48
C MET A 19 -8.39 -0.69 -6.83
N MET A 20 -7.33 -0.53 -7.61
CA MET A 20 -5.98 -0.23 -7.11
C MET A 20 -5.94 1.14 -6.42
N THR A 21 -6.57 2.17 -7.01
CA THR A 21 -6.72 3.48 -6.38
C THR A 21 -7.51 3.40 -5.07
N ARG A 22 -8.60 2.62 -5.02
CA ARG A 22 -9.34 2.44 -3.77
C ARG A 22 -8.55 1.67 -2.72
N PHE A 23 -7.72 0.73 -3.14
CA PHE A 23 -6.86 -0.02 -2.23
C PHE A 23 -5.81 0.88 -1.61
N SER A 24 -5.16 1.78 -2.36
CA SER A 24 -4.17 2.70 -1.79
C SER A 24 -4.76 3.60 -0.69
N CYS A 25 -6.05 3.91 -0.75
CA CYS A 25 -6.72 4.68 0.30
C CYS A 25 -7.15 3.86 1.52
N LEU A 26 -7.45 2.56 1.35
CA LEU A 26 -8.17 1.76 2.36
C LEU A 26 -7.40 0.54 2.89
N GLY A 27 -6.34 0.09 2.21
CA GLY A 27 -5.56 -1.09 2.57
C GLY A 27 -6.36 -2.41 2.64
N CYS A 28 -7.54 -2.48 2.02
CA CYS A 28 -8.48 -3.58 2.24
C CYS A 28 -7.99 -4.93 1.65
N PRO A 29 -7.78 -6.00 2.45
CA PRO A 29 -7.27 -7.29 1.95
C PRO A 29 -8.20 -7.98 0.94
N ARG A 30 -9.52 -7.81 1.09
CA ARG A 30 -10.51 -8.35 0.14
C ARG A 30 -10.35 -7.71 -1.24
N LEU A 31 -9.99 -6.42 -1.27
CA LEU A 31 -9.75 -5.68 -2.50
C LEU A 31 -8.44 -6.13 -3.15
N ALA A 32 -7.39 -6.35 -2.35
CA ALA A 32 -6.14 -6.94 -2.84
C ALA A 32 -6.35 -8.30 -3.51
N GLY A 33 -7.14 -9.18 -2.90
CA GLY A 33 -7.49 -10.47 -3.49
C GLY A 33 -8.25 -10.36 -4.81
N ARG A 34 -9.07 -9.32 -4.99
CA ARG A 34 -9.77 -9.05 -6.27
C ARG A 34 -8.81 -8.49 -7.32
N ILE A 35 -7.92 -7.58 -6.94
CA ILE A 35 -6.91 -7.00 -7.84
C ILE A 35 -6.03 -8.09 -8.44
N ARG A 36 -5.48 -9.00 -7.61
CA ARG A 36 -4.68 -10.15 -8.08
C ARG A 36 -5.42 -11.04 -9.08
N ARG A 37 -6.70 -11.35 -8.84
CA ARG A 37 -7.49 -12.19 -9.76
C ARG A 37 -7.71 -11.52 -11.11
N ASN A 38 -7.95 -10.21 -11.13
CA ASN A 38 -8.16 -9.47 -12.38
C ASN A 38 -6.86 -9.29 -13.16
N LEU A 39 -5.73 -9.09 -12.47
CA LEU A 39 -4.39 -9.09 -13.08
C LEU A 39 -4.08 -10.43 -13.76
N ALA A 40 -4.27 -11.55 -13.04
CA ALA A 40 -4.08 -12.89 -13.60
C ALA A 40 -5.00 -13.13 -14.82
N LEU A 41 -6.23 -12.61 -14.78
CA LEU A 41 -7.15 -12.74 -15.91
C LEU A 41 -6.69 -11.96 -17.15
N LEU A 42 -6.14 -10.74 -16.97
CA LEU A 42 -5.50 -9.97 -18.05
C LEU A 42 -4.23 -10.65 -18.56
N HIS A 43 -3.44 -11.28 -17.70
CA HIS A 43 -2.24 -12.00 -18.12
C HIS A 43 -2.57 -13.20 -19.03
N HIS A 44 -3.65 -13.93 -18.73
CA HIS A 44 -4.12 -15.09 -19.50
C HIS A 44 -5.10 -14.74 -20.62
N TYR A 45 -5.24 -13.46 -20.98
CA TYR A 45 -6.08 -13.05 -22.09
C TYR A 45 -5.52 -13.58 -23.43
N PRO A 46 -6.35 -14.06 -24.37
CA PRO A 46 -5.89 -14.56 -25.66
C PRO A 46 -5.34 -13.41 -26.49
N ASP A 47 -4.23 -13.65 -27.21
CA ASP A 47 -3.57 -12.59 -28.00
C ASP A 47 -4.46 -12.02 -29.10
N LYS A 48 -5.40 -12.82 -29.61
CA LYS A 48 -6.40 -12.39 -30.59
C LYS A 48 -7.43 -11.40 -30.04
N ASP A 49 -7.63 -11.38 -28.73
CA ASP A 49 -8.68 -10.62 -28.04
C ASP A 49 -8.10 -9.43 -27.25
N MET A 50 -6.77 -9.29 -27.19
CA MET A 50 -6.08 -8.25 -26.42
C MET A 50 -4.84 -7.75 -27.16
N PRO A 51 -4.72 -6.43 -27.43
CA PRO A 51 -3.53 -5.87 -28.07
C PRO A 51 -2.24 -6.18 -27.27
N PRO A 52 -1.10 -6.42 -27.94
CA PRO A 52 0.15 -6.78 -27.27
C PRO A 52 0.61 -5.71 -26.28
N GLN A 53 0.44 -4.43 -26.62
CA GLN A 53 0.74 -3.29 -25.76
C GLN A 53 -0.05 -3.33 -24.44
N LEU A 54 -1.32 -3.74 -24.52
CA LEU A 54 -2.18 -3.86 -23.35
C LEU A 54 -1.75 -5.05 -22.48
N LYS A 55 -1.27 -6.13 -23.10
CA LYS A 55 -0.78 -7.32 -22.41
C LYS A 55 0.54 -7.05 -21.68
N GLU A 56 1.47 -6.34 -22.31
CA GLU A 56 2.70 -5.83 -21.67
C GLU A 56 2.39 -4.88 -20.51
N LEU A 57 1.38 -4.02 -20.67
CA LEU A 57 0.93 -3.14 -19.60
C LEU A 57 0.36 -3.94 -18.43
N ALA A 58 -0.46 -4.96 -18.69
CA ALA A 58 -1.00 -5.84 -17.66
C ALA A 58 0.09 -6.60 -16.89
N GLN A 59 1.11 -7.11 -17.59
CA GLN A 59 2.27 -7.77 -16.98
C GLN A 59 3.07 -6.83 -16.07
N ARG A 60 3.34 -5.61 -16.53
CA ARG A 60 3.99 -4.58 -15.71
C ARG A 60 3.16 -4.26 -14.47
N LEU A 61 1.86 -4.04 -14.63
CA LEU A 61 0.94 -3.78 -13.53
C LEU A 61 0.90 -4.92 -12.51
N GLU A 62 0.95 -6.17 -12.96
CA GLU A 62 1.01 -7.34 -12.07
C GLU A 62 2.29 -7.36 -11.24
N HIS A 63 3.42 -7.06 -11.88
CA HIS A 63 4.72 -6.99 -11.22
C HIS A 63 4.77 -5.87 -10.16
N GLU A 64 4.38 -4.65 -10.53
CA GLU A 64 4.32 -3.48 -9.63
C GLU A 64 3.39 -3.75 -8.44
N TRP A 65 2.24 -4.38 -8.71
CA TRP A 65 1.29 -4.74 -7.66
C TRP A 65 1.86 -5.76 -6.67
N ALA A 66 2.57 -6.78 -7.16
CA ALA A 66 3.21 -7.77 -6.31
C ALA A 66 4.25 -7.12 -5.37
N GLN A 67 5.08 -6.21 -5.90
CA GLN A 67 6.05 -5.46 -5.10
C GLN A 67 5.38 -4.60 -4.03
N LEU A 68 4.34 -3.84 -4.40
CA LEU A 68 3.60 -2.99 -3.47
C LEU A 68 2.96 -3.82 -2.34
N HIS A 69 2.36 -4.97 -2.69
CA HIS A 69 1.71 -5.84 -1.73
C HIS A 69 2.72 -6.45 -0.73
N LEU A 70 3.92 -6.80 -1.18
CA LEU A 70 5.01 -7.26 -0.31
C LEU A 70 5.44 -6.15 0.65
N ALA A 71 5.71 -4.95 0.13
CA ALA A 71 6.13 -3.80 0.95
C ALA A 71 5.11 -3.44 2.04
N ILE A 72 3.81 -3.48 1.74
CA ILE A 72 2.74 -3.23 2.72
C ILE A 72 2.68 -4.33 3.79
N SER A 73 2.95 -5.58 3.40
CA SER A 73 2.97 -6.71 4.33
C SER A 73 4.16 -6.59 5.29
N ASP A 74 5.35 -6.22 4.78
CA ASP A 74 6.56 -6.04 5.60
C ASP A 74 6.44 -4.89 6.61
N ILE A 75 5.73 -3.81 6.27
CA ILE A 75 5.45 -2.69 7.21
C ILE A 75 4.58 -3.16 8.39
N SER A 76 3.70 -4.13 8.17
CA SER A 76 2.77 -4.61 9.20
C SER A 76 3.44 -5.53 10.24
N ASP A 77 4.55 -6.17 9.87
CA ASP A 77 5.32 -7.06 10.75
C ASP A 77 6.50 -6.36 11.46
N SER A 78 6.71 -5.06 11.22
CA SER A 78 7.67 -4.29 12.01
C SER A 78 7.11 -4.06 13.41
N PRO A 79 7.71 -4.63 14.48
CA PRO A 79 7.35 -4.20 15.81
C PRO A 79 7.74 -2.73 15.87
N VAL A 80 6.76 -1.86 16.12
CA VAL A 80 7.03 -0.51 16.61
C VAL A 80 7.89 -0.71 17.85
N ALA A 81 9.21 -0.65 17.66
CA ALA A 81 10.19 -0.60 18.72
C ALA A 81 9.78 0.61 19.52
N GLY A 82 9.22 0.35 20.69
CA GLY A 82 8.57 1.34 21.51
C GLY A 82 9.43 2.59 21.63
N GLU A 83 8.75 3.73 21.70
CA GLU A 83 9.30 4.95 22.27
C GLU A 83 9.86 4.64 23.67
N LYS A 84 11.07 4.09 23.75
CA LYS A 84 11.96 4.33 24.87
C LYS A 84 12.69 5.60 24.53
N ARG A 85 12.03 6.69 24.91
CA ARG A 85 12.65 7.99 25.19
C ARG A 85 13.75 7.73 26.21
N THR A 86 14.91 7.34 25.71
CA THR A 86 16.09 7.10 26.53
C THR A 86 16.68 8.48 26.74
N ASP A 87 16.23 9.06 27.85
CA ASP A 87 16.90 10.15 28.52
C ASP A 87 18.38 9.78 28.69
N SER A 88 19.23 10.48 27.96
CA SER A 88 20.69 10.41 28.07
C SER A 88 21.27 11.67 27.43
N SER A 89 21.10 12.80 28.11
CA SER A 89 22.11 13.86 28.08
C SER A 89 22.73 13.98 29.46
N ILE A 90 23.92 13.41 29.57
CA ILE A 90 24.78 13.45 30.75
C ILE A 90 25.60 14.75 30.70
N VAL A 91 25.42 15.55 31.77
CA VAL A 91 26.41 16.39 32.50
C VAL A 91 26.82 17.74 31.90
N ASN A 92 26.41 18.82 32.59
CA ASN A 92 27.37 19.69 33.28
C ASN A 92 26.70 20.54 34.37
N GLU A 93 27.45 20.70 35.46
CA GLU A 93 27.13 21.35 36.74
C GLU A 93 26.61 22.79 36.61
N HIS A 94 25.65 23.18 37.47
CA HIS A 94 25.72 24.36 38.35
C HIS A 94 24.51 24.35 39.32
N PRO A 95 24.71 24.48 40.65
CA PRO A 95 23.60 24.54 41.60
C PRO A 95 23.01 25.95 41.62
N ILE A 96 21.86 26.15 40.96
CA ILE A 96 21.11 27.41 41.09
C ILE A 96 19.98 27.19 42.08
N THR A 97 20.28 27.65 43.29
CA THR A 97 19.40 27.91 44.42
C THR A 97 18.07 28.52 43.99
N HIS A 98 16.96 27.87 44.33
CA HIS A 98 15.63 28.52 44.34
C HIS A 98 15.63 29.67 45.34
N PRO A 99 14.94 30.78 45.01
CA PRO A 99 14.00 31.29 45.98
C PRO A 99 12.61 31.54 45.39
N ALA A 100 11.64 30.93 46.07
CA ALA A 100 10.35 31.45 46.47
C ALA A 100 9.54 32.38 45.54
N SER A 101 8.34 31.89 45.25
CA SER A 101 7.09 32.61 44.99
C SER A 101 7.01 34.04 45.52
N GLN A 102 6.65 34.98 44.64
CA GLN A 102 5.72 36.06 44.99
C GLN A 102 4.73 36.27 43.85
N SER A 103 3.48 35.89 44.13
CA SER A 103 2.30 36.21 43.35
C SER A 103 2.04 37.71 43.53
N LEU A 104 1.92 38.46 42.44
CA LEU A 104 1.28 39.76 42.44
C LEU A 104 -0.24 39.53 42.57
N HIS A 105 -0.81 39.91 43.70
CA HIS A 105 -2.13 40.54 43.89
C HIS A 105 -2.44 40.66 45.39
#